data_AF-A0A3C0TPA2-F1
#
_entry.id   AF-A0A3C0TPA2-F1
#
_cell.length_a   1.000
_cell.length_b   1.000
_cell.length_c   1.000
_cell.angle_alpha   90.00
_cell.angle_beta   90.00
_cell.angle_gamma   90.00
#
_symmetry.space_group_name_H-M   'P 1'
#
loop_
_entity.id
_entity.type
_entity.pdbx_description
1 polymer ?
#
loop_
_entity_poly.entity_id
_entity_poly.type
_entity_poly.pdbx_seq_one_letter_code
_entity_poly.pdbx_strand_id
1 'polypeptide(L)'
;MSCGAPIDITMTPDFENIGIDIQTSGATRIEAGKFERGVNFVDLHLDFPVSFGEYVMGLTPFMSSLMRIGHNAMQKHAMRVNYLNDVYDHAQEIKELFTLYSNKKQAIFKEKVLNFLGSNMACDTQLDQNRALYFAIEKAFLPFSEPKRNVDAVELFNRELMDLECSNKDALVAFIDEVVSNGFLENVQADCLEIYPRIIDIELMLRPALFLDFDHSYNGYQVPYRVSAHEFLDAKDLYKDIAEIVSRALILVAGINNLKKRRSHDVFLKSPGVPQHLNAFANFPLGRKLNFIDDSWYTFEGNILDNQLRNSVAHYKAEYNKVTQEIVYYPKREGMKQEQSEHMFFLDFSRRILLAFRELHRLNHLAKCLFVYYYLRIEGEEGTPSDI
;
A
#
# COMPACT_ATOMS: atom_id res chain seq x y z
N MET A 1 29.94 -15.42 -23.07
CA MET A 1 29.26 -15.17 -21.78
C MET A 1 27.95 -14.48 -22.10
N SER A 2 26.81 -15.02 -21.71
CA SER A 2 25.53 -14.32 -21.83
C SER A 2 25.47 -13.25 -20.74
N CYS A 3 25.54 -11.97 -21.13
CA CYS A 3 25.20 -10.88 -20.21
C CYS A 3 23.74 -11.09 -19.76
N GLY A 4 23.52 -11.34 -18.47
CA GLY A 4 22.16 -11.63 -17.96
C GLY A 4 22.04 -12.70 -16.88
N ALA A 5 23.14 -13.23 -16.32
CA ALA A 5 23.03 -14.07 -15.13
C ALA A 5 22.77 -13.18 -13.89
N PRO A 6 21.78 -13.51 -13.03
CA PRO A 6 21.64 -12.86 -11.73
C PRO A 6 22.91 -13.10 -10.91
N ILE A 7 23.34 -12.07 -10.18
CA ILE A 7 24.49 -12.16 -9.27
C ILE A 7 23.91 -12.33 -7.88
N ASP A 8 24.06 -13.51 -7.28
CA ASP A 8 23.70 -13.70 -5.88
C ASP A 8 24.95 -13.53 -5.02
N ILE A 9 24.86 -12.71 -3.98
CA ILE A 9 25.94 -12.50 -3.03
C ILE A 9 25.43 -12.90 -1.65
N THR A 10 25.96 -13.98 -1.09
CA THR A 10 25.68 -14.41 0.28
C THR A 10 26.85 -13.99 1.16
N MET A 11 26.56 -13.17 2.17
CA MET A 11 27.54 -12.69 3.15
C MET A 11 27.28 -13.38 4.49
N THR A 12 28.15 -14.30 4.87
CA THR A 12 28.04 -15.03 6.14
C THR A 12 29.12 -14.51 7.09
N PRO A 13 28.78 -14.03 8.30
CA PRO A 13 29.79 -13.70 9.30
C PRO A 13 30.63 -14.93 9.61
N ASP A 14 31.94 -14.82 9.39
CA ASP A 14 32.91 -15.84 9.78
C ASP A 14 33.45 -15.46 11.17
N PHE A 15 32.82 -16.03 12.20
CA PHE A 15 33.17 -15.77 13.59
C PHE A 15 34.50 -16.39 14.01
N GLU A 16 35.03 -17.35 13.25
CA GLU A 16 36.32 -17.98 13.54
C GLU A 16 37.48 -17.13 13.00
N ASN A 17 37.31 -16.52 11.82
CA ASN A 17 38.36 -15.72 11.18
C ASN A 17 38.19 -14.20 11.33
N ILE A 18 37.19 -13.72 12.09
CA ILE A 18 36.84 -12.30 12.22
C ILE A 18 36.70 -11.66 10.83
N GLY A 19 35.84 -12.25 10.01
CA GLY A 19 35.66 -11.86 8.62
C GLY A 19 34.23 -12.02 8.14
N ILE A 20 34.03 -11.75 6.85
CA ILE A 20 32.79 -12.07 6.16
C ILE A 20 33.14 -13.03 5.04
N ASP A 21 32.58 -14.24 5.08
CA ASP A 21 32.59 -15.13 3.93
C ASP A 21 31.61 -14.58 2.89
N ILE A 22 32.12 -14.29 1.69
CA ILE A 22 31.33 -13.75 0.58
C ILE A 22 31.29 -14.80 -0.52
N GLN A 23 30.14 -15.45 -0.65
CA GLN A 23 29.88 -16.40 -1.73
C GLN A 23 29.16 -15.67 -2.85
N THR A 24 29.68 -15.80 -4.08
CA THR A 24 29.08 -15.17 -5.26
C THR A 24 28.61 -16.23 -6.26
N SER A 25 27.34 -16.21 -6.62
CA SER A 25 26.75 -16.96 -7.74
C SER A 25 26.63 -16.02 -8.95
N GLY A 26 26.76 -16.53 -10.18
CA GLY A 26 26.56 -15.74 -11.41
C GLY A 26 27.59 -14.64 -11.70
N ALA A 27 28.58 -14.43 -10.82
CA ALA A 27 29.72 -13.56 -11.03
C ALA A 27 31.03 -14.25 -10.65
N THR A 28 32.14 -13.79 -11.22
CA THR A 28 33.48 -14.20 -10.81
C THR A 28 34.08 -13.12 -9.93
N ARG A 29 34.45 -13.48 -8.70
CA ARG A 29 35.22 -12.58 -7.84
C ARG A 29 36.61 -12.39 -8.45
N ILE A 30 36.95 -11.14 -8.75
CA ILE A 30 38.27 -10.74 -9.23
C ILE A 30 38.94 -9.87 -8.17
N GLU A 31 40.22 -10.11 -7.95
CA GLU A 31 41.05 -9.23 -7.15
C GLU A 31 41.37 -8.00 -8.01
N ALA A 32 40.78 -6.86 -7.69
CA ALA A 32 40.89 -5.64 -8.50
C ALA A 32 41.64 -4.54 -7.72
N GLY A 33 42.45 -3.77 -8.45
CA GLY A 33 43.06 -2.52 -7.94
C GLY A 33 42.04 -1.39 -7.80
N LYS A 34 42.51 -0.14 -7.72
CA LYS A 34 41.61 1.05 -7.68
C LYS A 34 40.63 1.03 -8.86
N PHE A 35 39.40 1.49 -8.64
CA PHE A 35 38.35 1.58 -9.65
C PHE A 35 38.85 2.23 -10.96
N GLU A 36 38.95 1.44 -12.03
CA GLU A 36 39.49 1.87 -13.33
C GLU A 36 38.42 2.60 -14.17
N ARG A 37 38.86 3.55 -15.00
CA ARG A 37 37.98 4.21 -15.99
C ARG A 37 37.47 3.19 -17.02
N GLY A 38 36.17 3.25 -17.33
CA GLY A 38 35.52 2.36 -18.31
C GLY A 38 34.81 1.15 -17.72
N VAL A 39 34.87 0.96 -16.39
CA VAL A 39 34.09 -0.07 -15.68
C VAL A 39 32.88 0.59 -15.01
N ASN A 40 31.68 0.09 -15.28
CA ASN A 40 30.47 0.55 -14.58
C ASN A 40 30.57 0.18 -13.10
N PHE A 41 30.41 1.17 -12.23
CA PHE A 41 30.37 0.99 -10.79
C PHE A 41 28.93 1.07 -10.27
N VAL A 42 28.62 0.25 -9.26
CA VAL A 42 27.37 0.30 -8.49
C VAL A 42 27.71 0.14 -7.02
N ASP A 43 27.15 1.05 -6.22
CA ASP A 43 27.14 0.96 -4.77
C ASP A 43 25.71 0.58 -4.35
N LEU A 44 25.57 -0.54 -3.65
CA LEU A 44 24.27 -1.10 -3.26
C LEU A 44 23.81 -0.48 -1.95
N HIS A 45 22.54 -0.09 -1.89
CA HIS A 45 21.94 0.43 -0.67
C HIS A 45 20.49 -0.02 -0.56
N LEU A 46 20.06 -0.42 0.64
CA LEU A 46 18.71 -0.93 0.88
C LEU A 46 17.68 0.20 0.96
N ASP A 47 18.05 1.35 1.53
CA ASP A 47 17.13 2.47 1.76
C ASP A 47 17.09 3.54 0.66
N PHE A 48 17.99 3.47 -0.32
CA PHE A 48 18.16 4.49 -1.35
C PHE A 48 18.15 3.91 -2.76
N PRO A 49 17.61 4.65 -3.74
CA PRO A 49 17.82 4.36 -5.15
C PRO A 49 19.32 4.27 -5.51
N VAL A 50 19.73 3.27 -6.30
CA VAL A 50 21.12 3.08 -6.77
C VAL A 50 21.27 3.39 -8.26
N SER A 51 22.36 4.06 -8.67
CA SER A 51 22.57 4.44 -10.08
C SER A 51 23.86 3.81 -10.65
N PHE A 52 23.88 3.61 -11.97
CA PHE A 52 25.06 3.17 -12.71
C PHE A 52 25.82 4.37 -13.24
N GLY A 53 27.15 4.33 -13.12
CA GLY A 53 28.00 5.36 -13.72
C GLY A 53 29.47 5.15 -13.46
N GLU A 54 30.26 6.17 -13.81
CA GLU A 54 31.66 6.24 -13.39
C GLU A 54 31.72 6.34 -11.87
N TYR A 55 32.62 5.57 -11.25
CA TYR A 55 32.89 5.70 -9.82
C TYR A 55 33.38 7.11 -9.50
N VAL A 56 32.73 7.77 -8.54
CA VAL A 56 33.16 9.04 -7.98
C VAL A 56 33.43 8.83 -6.49
N MET A 57 34.70 8.98 -6.10
CA MET A 57 35.11 8.79 -4.71
C MET A 57 34.33 9.72 -3.77
N GLY A 58 33.74 9.14 -2.73
CA GLY A 58 32.92 9.86 -1.75
C GLY A 58 31.46 10.10 -2.18
N LEU A 59 31.10 9.82 -3.43
CA LEU A 59 29.72 9.92 -3.92
C LEU A 59 28.97 8.61 -3.72
N THR A 60 28.70 8.27 -2.46
CA THR A 60 27.90 7.07 -2.11
C THR A 60 26.41 7.28 -2.48
N PRO A 61 25.57 6.22 -2.49
CA PRO A 61 24.12 6.33 -2.66
C PRO A 61 23.49 7.27 -1.64
N PHE A 62 23.97 7.24 -0.39
CA PHE A 62 23.57 8.19 0.64
C PHE A 62 23.92 9.64 0.25
N MET A 63 25.17 9.91 -0.17
CA MET A 63 25.58 11.27 -0.55
C MET A 63 24.83 11.77 -1.78
N SER A 64 24.65 10.91 -2.78
CA SER A 64 23.86 11.19 -3.98
C SER A 64 22.41 11.55 -3.62
N SER A 65 21.80 10.75 -2.74
CA SER A 65 20.44 10.97 -2.27
C SER A 65 20.33 12.26 -1.45
N LEU A 66 21.30 12.54 -0.58
CA LEU A 66 21.34 13.76 0.24
C LEU A 66 21.42 15.02 -0.64
N MET A 67 22.25 15.00 -1.68
CA MET A 67 22.33 16.11 -2.64
C MET A 67 21.04 16.29 -3.44
N ARG A 68 20.32 15.19 -3.71
CA ARG A 68 19.12 15.17 -4.54
C ARG A 68 17.89 15.76 -3.84
N ILE A 69 17.64 15.36 -2.59
CA ILE A 69 16.44 15.80 -1.83
C ILE A 69 16.74 16.84 -0.75
N GLY A 70 18.02 17.08 -0.47
CA GLY A 70 18.48 18.01 0.56
C GLY A 70 18.39 17.46 1.98
N HIS A 71 19.01 18.19 2.91
CA HIS A 71 19.21 17.73 4.29
C HIS A 71 17.92 17.49 5.08
N ASN A 72 16.94 18.40 5.00
CA ASN A 72 15.69 18.30 5.77
C ASN A 72 14.86 17.07 5.34
N ALA A 73 14.72 16.86 4.03
CA ALA A 73 14.00 15.71 3.51
C ALA A 73 14.74 14.40 3.86
N MET A 74 16.07 14.41 3.80
CA MET A 74 16.89 13.27 4.21
C MET A 74 16.69 12.90 5.69
N GLN A 75 16.62 13.87 6.60
CA GLN A 75 16.35 13.60 8.01
C GLN A 75 14.98 12.95 8.22
N LYS A 76 13.95 13.40 7.51
CA LYS A 76 12.61 12.80 7.56
C LYS A 76 12.59 11.37 7.03
N HIS A 77 13.30 11.11 5.92
CA HIS A 77 13.45 9.76 5.39
C HIS A 77 14.21 8.85 6.36
N ALA A 78 15.30 9.33 6.96
CA ALA A 78 16.05 8.57 7.97
C ALA A 78 15.19 8.21 9.19
N MET A 79 14.38 9.16 9.70
CA MET A 79 13.42 8.87 10.78
C MET A 79 12.42 7.79 10.38
N ARG A 80 11.87 7.87 9.16
CA ARG A 80 10.92 6.90 8.61
C ARG A 80 11.53 5.50 8.52
N VAL A 81 12.74 5.38 7.97
CA VAL A 81 13.44 4.10 7.82
C VAL A 81 13.87 3.54 9.18
N ASN A 82 14.29 4.38 10.12
CA ASN A 82 14.58 3.94 11.49
C ASN A 82 13.32 3.40 12.19
N TYR A 83 12.16 4.01 11.97
CA TYR A 83 10.89 3.49 12.46
C TYR A 83 10.58 2.11 11.85
N LEU A 84 10.87 1.89 10.56
CA LEU A 84 10.69 0.57 9.95
C LEU A 84 11.52 -0.53 10.63
N ASN A 85 12.68 -0.21 11.19
CA ASN A 85 13.45 -1.19 11.95
C ASN A 85 12.70 -1.62 13.23
N ASP A 86 12.04 -0.68 13.92
CA ASP A 86 11.17 -0.99 15.06
C ASP A 86 9.95 -1.84 14.65
N VAL A 87 9.35 -1.53 13.50
CA VAL A 87 8.24 -2.34 12.93
C VAL A 87 8.70 -3.74 12.58
N TYR A 88 9.91 -3.90 12.04
CA TYR A 88 10.49 -5.19 11.72
C TYR A 88 10.69 -6.05 12.98
N ASP A 89 11.23 -5.45 14.05
CA ASP A 89 11.45 -6.13 15.33
C ASP A 89 10.13 -6.62 15.97
N HIS A 90 9.02 -5.90 15.75
CA HIS A 90 7.69 -6.24 16.27
C HIS A 90 6.76 -6.88 15.21
N ALA A 91 7.28 -7.27 14.05
CA ALA A 91 6.46 -7.72 12.91
C ALA A 91 5.53 -8.89 13.27
N GLN A 92 6.03 -9.87 14.02
CA GLN A 92 5.24 -11.03 14.42
C GLN A 92 4.11 -10.67 15.36
N GLU A 93 4.36 -9.76 16.32
CA GLU A 93 3.34 -9.25 17.24
C GLU A 93 2.26 -8.50 16.47
N ILE A 94 2.64 -7.59 15.56
CA ILE A 94 1.71 -6.80 14.75
C ILE A 94 0.79 -7.72 13.92
N LYS A 95 1.36 -8.74 13.25
CA LYS A 95 0.59 -9.71 12.46
C LYS A 95 -0.38 -10.53 13.32
N GLU A 96 0.03 -10.87 14.54
CA GLU A 96 -0.82 -11.58 15.49
C GLU A 96 -2.04 -10.74 15.88
N LEU A 97 -1.89 -9.42 16.09
CA LEU A 97 -3.01 -8.53 16.41
C LEU A 97 -4.13 -8.60 15.36
N PHE A 98 -3.77 -8.54 14.07
CA PHE A 98 -4.74 -8.67 12.98
C PHE A 98 -5.41 -10.03 12.96
N THR A 99 -4.63 -11.09 13.19
CA THR A 99 -5.16 -12.46 13.25
C THR A 99 -6.15 -12.63 14.41
N LEU A 100 -5.84 -12.08 15.58
CA LEU A 100 -6.70 -12.16 16.77
C LEU A 100 -7.99 -11.36 16.59
N TYR A 101 -7.90 -10.17 16.02
CA TYR A 101 -9.06 -9.33 15.69
C TYR A 101 -9.97 -10.05 14.69
N SER A 102 -9.44 -10.51 13.55
CA SER A 102 -10.22 -11.18 12.50
C SER A 102 -10.86 -12.48 12.98
N ASN A 103 -10.19 -13.22 13.89
CA ASN A 103 -10.74 -14.44 14.49
C ASN A 103 -11.66 -14.19 15.71
N LYS A 104 -12.03 -12.93 15.97
CA LYS A 104 -12.92 -12.51 17.07
C LYS A 104 -12.44 -12.99 18.44
N LYS A 105 -11.11 -13.04 18.65
CA LYS A 105 -10.47 -13.41 19.93
C LYS A 105 -10.37 -12.21 20.86
N GLN A 106 -11.50 -11.59 21.17
CA GLN A 106 -11.62 -10.26 21.79
C GLN A 106 -10.78 -10.09 23.08
N ALA A 107 -10.85 -11.04 24.02
CA ALA A 107 -10.11 -10.94 25.28
C ALA A 107 -8.58 -10.92 25.09
N ILE A 108 -8.07 -11.78 24.21
CA ILE A 108 -6.63 -11.87 23.91
C ILE A 108 -6.19 -10.69 23.05
N PHE A 109 -7.03 -10.29 22.09
CA PHE A 109 -6.82 -9.09 21.27
C PHE A 109 -6.68 -7.85 22.15
N LYS A 110 -7.60 -7.64 23.10
CA LYS A 110 -7.57 -6.53 24.07
C LYS A 110 -6.24 -6.46 24.81
N GLU A 111 -5.82 -7.57 25.42
CA GLU A 111 -4.57 -7.61 26.19
C GLU A 111 -3.37 -7.23 25.30
N LYS A 112 -3.25 -7.87 24.13
CA LYS A 112 -2.10 -7.66 23.23
C LYS A 112 -2.10 -6.28 22.58
N VAL A 113 -3.25 -5.76 22.14
CA VAL A 113 -3.31 -4.46 21.48
C VAL A 113 -3.00 -3.32 22.46
N LEU A 114 -3.48 -3.42 23.71
CA LEU A 114 -3.18 -2.42 24.74
C LEU A 114 -1.70 -2.44 25.14
N ASN A 115 -1.11 -3.63 25.26
CA ASN A 115 0.32 -3.78 25.50
C ASN A 115 1.16 -3.21 24.34
N PHE A 116 0.81 -3.54 23.10
CA PHE A 116 1.47 -3.01 21.91
C PHE A 116 1.37 -1.48 21.82
N LEU A 117 0.21 -0.92 22.19
CA LEU A 117 0.00 0.54 22.22
C LEU A 117 0.66 1.21 23.42
N GLY A 118 0.92 0.48 24.51
CA GLY A 118 1.33 1.07 25.79
C GLY A 118 0.23 1.93 26.43
N SER A 119 -1.03 1.56 26.24
CA SER A 119 -2.22 2.34 26.64
C SER A 119 -3.13 1.54 27.58
N ASN A 120 -3.90 2.26 28.41
CA ASN A 120 -4.96 1.69 29.24
C ASN A 120 -6.36 2.11 28.75
N MET A 121 -6.48 2.49 27.48
CA MET A 121 -7.74 2.88 26.87
C MET A 121 -8.82 1.81 27.07
N ALA A 122 -10.08 2.25 27.16
CA ALA A 122 -11.20 1.33 27.12
C ALA A 122 -11.16 0.52 25.81
N CYS A 123 -11.44 -0.78 25.94
CA CYS A 123 -11.32 -1.79 24.90
C CYS A 123 -12.29 -2.96 25.18
N ASP A 124 -13.48 -2.63 25.69
CA ASP A 124 -14.48 -3.61 26.15
C ASP A 124 -15.64 -3.77 25.17
N THR A 125 -16.00 -2.70 24.46
CA THR A 125 -17.04 -2.72 23.42
C THR A 125 -16.45 -3.02 22.04
N GLN A 126 -17.32 -3.32 21.06
CA GLN A 126 -16.86 -3.50 19.68
C GLN A 126 -16.36 -2.17 19.09
N LEU A 127 -17.00 -1.05 19.42
CA LEU A 127 -16.51 0.28 19.08
C LEU A 127 -15.10 0.54 19.62
N ASP A 128 -14.86 0.19 20.89
CA ASP A 128 -13.55 0.40 21.52
C ASP A 128 -12.46 -0.48 20.91
N GLN A 129 -12.78 -1.76 20.64
CA GLN A 129 -11.87 -2.69 19.98
C GLN A 129 -11.52 -2.22 18.56
N ASN A 130 -12.51 -1.72 17.81
CA ASN A 130 -12.27 -1.11 16.50
C ASN A 130 -11.32 0.08 16.63
N ARG A 131 -11.55 0.97 17.61
CA ARG A 131 -10.67 2.11 17.86
C ARG A 131 -9.23 1.67 18.17
N ALA A 132 -9.05 0.70 19.07
CA ALA A 132 -7.73 0.17 19.43
C ALA A 132 -7.02 -0.46 18.22
N LEU A 133 -7.75 -1.21 17.38
CA LEU A 133 -7.23 -1.75 16.12
C LEU A 133 -6.68 -0.63 15.23
N TYR A 134 -7.44 0.44 15.00
CA TYR A 134 -6.99 1.51 14.12
C TYR A 134 -5.83 2.32 14.71
N PHE A 135 -5.73 2.47 16.03
CA PHE A 135 -4.50 3.01 16.64
C PHE A 135 -3.30 2.11 16.41
N ALA A 136 -3.46 0.79 16.52
CA ALA A 136 -2.38 -0.15 16.25
C ALA A 136 -1.96 -0.12 14.77
N ILE A 137 -2.92 -0.01 13.84
CA ILE A 137 -2.67 0.20 12.42
C ILE A 137 -1.87 1.48 12.18
N GLU A 138 -2.31 2.62 12.72
CA GLU A 138 -1.61 3.89 12.52
C GLU A 138 -0.19 3.86 13.10
N LYS A 139 -0.01 3.24 14.27
CA LYS A 139 1.31 3.07 14.88
C LYS A 139 2.23 2.21 13.99
N ALA A 140 1.77 1.01 13.62
CA ALA A 140 2.58 0.06 12.86
C ALA A 140 2.88 0.53 11.42
N PHE A 141 1.94 1.24 10.78
CA PHE A 141 2.04 1.60 9.37
C PHE A 141 2.36 3.08 9.13
N LEU A 142 2.65 3.84 10.20
CA LEU A 142 3.11 5.22 10.11
C LEU A 142 4.21 5.42 9.04
N PRO A 143 5.24 4.56 8.93
CA PRO A 143 6.31 4.78 7.96
C PRO A 143 5.87 4.68 6.50
N PHE A 144 4.86 3.86 6.21
CA PHE A 144 4.31 3.69 4.87
C PHE A 144 3.24 4.73 4.53
N SER A 145 2.64 5.35 5.55
CA SER A 145 1.50 6.26 5.44
C SER A 145 1.86 7.67 4.98
N GLU A 146 0.82 8.47 4.71
CA GLU A 146 0.88 9.92 4.54
C GLU A 146 0.00 10.57 5.63
N PRO A 147 0.51 10.79 6.86
CA PRO A 147 -0.33 11.08 8.02
C PRO A 147 -1.28 12.26 7.82
N LYS A 148 -0.79 13.34 7.21
CA LYS A 148 -1.63 14.51 6.89
C LYS A 148 -2.80 14.14 5.96
N ARG A 149 -2.54 13.37 4.91
CA ARG A 149 -3.57 12.98 3.94
C ARG A 149 -4.54 11.96 4.54
N ASN A 150 -4.09 11.11 5.46
CA ASN A 150 -4.97 10.22 6.21
C ASN A 150 -5.93 11.02 7.10
N VAL A 151 -5.42 12.03 7.82
CA VAL A 151 -6.25 12.95 8.63
C VAL A 151 -7.25 13.69 7.74
N ASP A 152 -6.78 14.32 6.65
CA ASP A 152 -7.64 15.04 5.70
C ASP A 152 -8.75 14.13 5.14
N ALA A 153 -8.44 12.85 4.86
CA ALA A 153 -9.41 11.87 4.39
C ALA A 153 -10.44 11.50 5.48
N VAL A 154 -10.02 11.27 6.72
CA VAL A 154 -10.93 10.98 7.84
C VAL A 154 -11.84 12.17 8.14
N GLU A 155 -11.30 13.39 8.11
CA GLU A 155 -12.09 14.63 8.26
C GLU A 155 -13.13 14.77 7.14
N LEU A 156 -12.74 14.50 5.89
CA LEU A 156 -13.66 14.40 4.77
C LEU A 156 -14.75 13.36 5.03
N PHE A 157 -14.40 12.11 5.37
CA PHE A 157 -15.39 11.05 5.63
C PHE A 157 -16.39 11.45 6.71
N ASN A 158 -15.91 11.97 7.83
CA ASN A 158 -16.76 12.38 8.94
C ASN A 158 -17.68 13.54 8.54
N ARG A 159 -17.16 14.56 7.83
CA ARG A 159 -17.98 15.67 7.33
C ARG A 159 -19.10 15.15 6.45
N GLU A 160 -18.78 14.26 5.51
CA GLU A 160 -19.76 13.73 4.55
C GLU A 160 -20.85 12.88 5.22
N LEU A 161 -20.47 12.07 6.22
CA LEU A 161 -21.44 11.31 7.02
C LEU A 161 -22.33 12.23 7.87
N MET A 162 -21.78 13.29 8.47
CA MET A 162 -22.56 14.25 9.27
C MET A 162 -23.49 15.11 8.41
N ASP A 163 -23.07 15.50 7.21
CA ASP A 163 -23.91 16.21 6.25
C ASP A 163 -25.08 15.33 5.79
N LEU A 164 -24.83 14.03 5.53
CA LEU A 164 -25.87 13.06 5.21
C LEU A 164 -26.80 12.77 6.38
N GLU A 165 -26.29 12.68 7.61
CA GLU A 165 -27.11 12.58 8.83
C GLU A 165 -28.06 13.76 8.95
N CYS A 166 -27.59 14.98 8.72
CA CYS A 166 -28.42 16.19 8.80
C CYS A 166 -29.46 16.28 7.67
N SER A 167 -29.10 15.85 6.44
CA SER A 167 -29.91 16.10 5.25
C SER A 167 -30.76 14.93 4.77
N ASN A 168 -30.35 13.70 5.10
CA ASN A 168 -30.97 12.46 4.60
C ASN A 168 -30.73 11.25 5.52
N LYS A 169 -30.95 11.44 6.82
CA LYS A 169 -30.74 10.43 7.87
C LYS A 169 -31.28 9.05 7.53
N ASP A 170 -32.57 8.95 7.19
CA ASP A 170 -33.23 7.66 6.99
C ASP A 170 -32.57 6.85 5.86
N ALA A 171 -32.16 7.51 4.77
CA ALA A 171 -31.47 6.84 3.68
C ALA A 171 -30.02 6.48 4.02
N LEU A 172 -29.33 7.29 4.82
CA LEU A 172 -28.00 6.96 5.33
C LEU A 172 -28.04 5.74 6.24
N VAL A 173 -29.00 5.69 7.18
CA VAL A 173 -29.23 4.54 8.06
C VAL A 173 -29.56 3.30 7.23
N ALA A 174 -30.48 3.40 6.27
CA ALA A 174 -30.83 2.27 5.40
C ALA A 174 -29.63 1.73 4.62
N PHE A 175 -28.76 2.60 4.10
CA PHE A 175 -27.53 2.18 3.42
C PHE A 175 -26.56 1.45 4.37
N ILE A 176 -26.34 2.01 5.57
CA ILE A 176 -25.41 1.43 6.55
C ILE A 176 -25.94 0.08 7.07
N ASP A 177 -27.22 0.01 7.40
CA ASP A 177 -27.88 -1.24 7.79
C ASP A 177 -27.76 -2.31 6.71
N GLU A 178 -27.91 -1.95 5.43
CA GLU A 178 -27.73 -2.90 4.33
C GLU A 178 -26.31 -3.46 4.28
N VAL A 179 -25.28 -2.60 4.27
CA VAL A 179 -23.88 -3.05 4.16
C VAL A 179 -23.36 -3.75 5.41
N VAL A 180 -23.96 -3.51 6.58
CA VAL A 180 -23.65 -4.24 7.81
C VAL A 180 -24.39 -5.58 7.83
N SER A 181 -25.70 -5.61 7.58
CA SER A 181 -26.53 -6.82 7.69
C SER A 181 -26.17 -7.89 6.66
N ASN A 182 -25.69 -7.51 5.48
CA ASN A 182 -25.20 -8.44 4.46
C ASN A 182 -23.71 -8.81 4.63
N GLY A 183 -23.05 -8.33 5.70
CA GLY A 183 -21.65 -8.58 6.01
C GLY A 183 -20.64 -7.86 5.10
N PHE A 184 -21.08 -7.01 4.18
CA PHE A 184 -20.21 -6.35 3.22
C PHE A 184 -19.15 -5.46 3.89
N LEU A 185 -19.54 -4.68 4.90
CA LEU A 185 -18.63 -3.77 5.61
C LEU A 185 -17.55 -4.53 6.40
N GLU A 186 -17.94 -5.62 7.08
CA GLU A 186 -17.01 -6.52 7.78
C GLU A 186 -16.03 -7.17 6.81
N ASN A 187 -16.52 -7.66 5.66
CA ASN A 187 -15.67 -8.25 4.63
C ASN A 187 -14.66 -7.24 4.07
N VAL A 188 -15.08 -6.01 3.75
CA VAL A 188 -14.15 -4.96 3.27
C VAL A 188 -13.06 -4.66 4.31
N GLN A 189 -13.41 -4.57 5.60
CA GLN A 189 -12.41 -4.38 6.66
C GLN A 189 -11.47 -5.58 6.75
N ALA A 190 -12.00 -6.81 6.78
CA ALA A 190 -11.21 -8.03 6.86
C ALA A 190 -10.23 -8.15 5.68
N ASP A 191 -10.70 -7.90 4.45
CA ASP A 191 -9.86 -7.87 3.26
C ASP A 191 -8.71 -6.86 3.41
N CYS A 192 -9.00 -5.66 3.91
CA CYS A 192 -7.96 -4.65 4.16
C CYS A 192 -6.95 -5.14 5.20
N LEU A 193 -7.42 -5.79 6.28
CA LEU A 193 -6.58 -6.33 7.34
C LEU A 193 -5.60 -7.41 6.84
N GLU A 194 -5.98 -8.19 5.83
CA GLU A 194 -5.11 -9.20 5.22
C GLU A 194 -3.91 -8.60 4.45
N ILE A 195 -4.01 -7.36 3.98
CA ILE A 195 -2.94 -6.69 3.23
C ILE A 195 -1.82 -6.20 4.15
N TYR A 196 -2.13 -5.76 5.36
CA TYR A 196 -1.14 -5.17 6.28
C TYR A 196 0.03 -6.13 6.59
N PRO A 197 -0.18 -7.40 6.98
CA PRO A 197 0.91 -8.38 7.13
C PRO A 197 1.82 -8.49 5.91
N ARG A 198 1.24 -8.51 4.71
CA ARG A 198 1.96 -8.70 3.44
C ARG A 198 2.80 -7.47 3.08
N ILE A 199 2.37 -6.27 3.48
CA ILE A 199 3.16 -5.05 3.33
C ILE A 199 4.40 -5.09 4.24
N ILE A 200 4.28 -5.64 5.45
CA ILE A 200 5.44 -5.86 6.32
C ILE A 200 6.41 -6.86 5.67
N ASP A 201 5.91 -7.93 5.05
CA ASP A 201 6.75 -8.94 4.39
C ASP A 201 7.59 -8.38 3.23
N ILE A 202 7.10 -7.34 2.56
CA ILE A 202 7.81 -6.68 1.45
C ILE A 202 8.42 -5.33 1.86
N GLU A 203 8.54 -5.03 3.16
CA GLU A 203 8.94 -3.69 3.61
C GLU A 203 10.31 -3.27 3.06
N LEU A 204 11.28 -4.20 3.06
CA LEU A 204 12.64 -3.95 2.54
C LEU A 204 12.58 -3.48 1.08
N MET A 205 11.73 -4.14 0.29
CA MET A 205 11.50 -3.81 -1.12
C MET A 205 10.88 -2.40 -1.31
N LEU A 206 10.12 -1.93 -0.33
CA LEU A 206 9.46 -0.62 -0.38
C LEU A 206 10.35 0.53 0.11
N ARG A 207 11.47 0.28 0.80
CA ARG A 207 12.29 1.35 1.40
C ARG A 207 12.77 2.41 0.40
N PRO A 208 13.28 2.07 -0.79
CA PRO A 208 13.64 3.09 -1.78
C PRO A 208 12.42 3.75 -2.42
N ALA A 209 11.28 3.06 -2.50
CA ALA A 209 10.04 3.68 -2.98
C ALA A 209 9.50 4.73 -1.99
N LEU A 210 9.80 4.61 -0.69
CA LEU A 210 9.52 5.64 0.31
C LEU A 210 10.39 6.88 0.12
N PHE A 211 11.64 6.73 -0.32
CA PHE A 211 12.52 7.87 -0.64
C PHE A 211 11.91 8.77 -1.73
N LEU A 212 11.20 8.17 -2.70
CA LEU A 212 10.55 8.90 -3.79
C LEU A 212 9.45 9.86 -3.34
N ASP A 213 8.96 9.79 -2.09
CA ASP A 213 8.09 10.84 -1.54
C ASP A 213 8.76 12.21 -1.48
N PHE A 214 10.09 12.23 -1.40
CA PHE A 214 10.90 13.44 -1.25
C PHE A 214 11.57 13.89 -2.55
N ASP A 215 11.54 13.05 -3.57
CA ASP A 215 12.24 13.26 -4.84
C ASP A 215 11.27 13.64 -5.96
N HIS A 216 10.80 14.88 -5.92
CA HIS A 216 9.87 15.42 -6.93
C HIS A 216 10.48 15.54 -8.33
N SER A 217 11.80 15.38 -8.46
CA SER A 217 12.50 15.40 -9.75
C SER A 217 12.53 14.04 -10.44
N TYR A 218 12.11 12.97 -9.75
CA TYR A 218 12.12 11.62 -10.28
C TYR A 218 11.16 11.46 -11.46
N ASN A 219 11.66 10.90 -12.57
CA ASN A 219 10.90 10.73 -13.81
C ASN A 219 10.92 9.28 -14.34
N GLY A 220 11.29 8.29 -13.53
CA GLY A 220 11.15 6.86 -13.86
C GLY A 220 12.27 6.22 -14.69
N TYR A 221 13.31 6.95 -15.11
CA TYR A 221 14.22 6.45 -16.16
C TYR A 221 15.62 6.00 -15.74
N GLN A 222 15.99 6.00 -14.45
CA GLN A 222 17.44 6.01 -14.12
C GLN A 222 17.90 5.14 -12.95
N VAL A 223 17.04 4.35 -12.32
CA VAL A 223 17.44 3.64 -11.10
C VAL A 223 16.82 2.24 -11.00
N PRO A 224 17.52 1.19 -11.47
CA PRO A 224 17.19 -0.18 -11.10
C PRO A 224 17.47 -0.40 -9.61
N TYR A 225 16.49 -0.94 -8.90
CA TYR A 225 16.58 -1.26 -7.48
C TYR A 225 16.94 -2.73 -7.28
N ARG A 226 18.22 -3.09 -7.16
CA ARG A 226 18.68 -4.49 -7.16
C ARG A 226 18.31 -5.25 -5.88
N VAL A 227 17.09 -5.76 -5.85
CA VAL A 227 16.58 -6.75 -4.88
C VAL A 227 16.50 -8.13 -5.50
N SER A 228 16.41 -9.12 -4.63
CA SER A 228 16.34 -10.52 -5.02
C SER A 228 15.17 -10.75 -5.98
N ALA A 229 15.41 -11.53 -7.03
CA ALA A 229 14.39 -11.81 -8.03
C ALA A 229 13.23 -12.69 -7.53
N HIS A 230 13.31 -13.18 -6.29
CA HIS A 230 12.25 -13.96 -5.66
C HIS A 230 11.00 -13.09 -5.38
N GLU A 231 11.19 -11.77 -5.23
CA GLU A 231 10.16 -10.85 -4.74
C GLU A 231 9.15 -10.39 -5.79
N PHE A 232 9.47 -10.46 -7.11
CA PHE A 232 8.58 -9.87 -8.11
C PHE A 232 7.21 -10.55 -8.17
N LEU A 233 7.14 -11.88 -8.12
CA LEU A 233 5.86 -12.60 -8.20
C LEU A 233 4.96 -12.29 -6.99
N ASP A 234 5.53 -12.26 -5.79
CA ASP A 234 4.80 -11.96 -4.56
C ASP A 234 4.32 -10.50 -4.54
N ALA A 235 5.20 -9.57 -4.94
CA ALA A 235 4.86 -8.16 -5.09
C ALA A 235 3.77 -7.93 -6.15
N LYS A 236 3.84 -8.67 -7.26
CA LYS A 236 2.87 -8.65 -8.34
C LYS A 236 1.49 -9.13 -7.88
N ASP A 237 1.44 -10.22 -7.14
CA ASP A 237 0.20 -10.77 -6.60
C ASP A 237 -0.37 -9.86 -5.50
N LEU A 238 0.48 -9.28 -4.65
CA LEU A 238 0.07 -8.26 -3.67
C LEU A 238 -0.56 -7.03 -4.34
N TYR A 239 0.07 -6.48 -5.39
CA TYR A 239 -0.49 -5.35 -6.14
C TYR A 239 -1.89 -5.66 -6.69
N LYS A 240 -2.06 -6.87 -7.24
CA LYS A 240 -3.34 -7.34 -7.78
C LYS A 240 -4.41 -7.38 -6.69
N ASP A 241 -4.08 -7.97 -5.54
CA ASP A 241 -5.02 -8.12 -4.43
C ASP A 241 -5.42 -6.76 -3.85
N ILE A 242 -4.47 -5.85 -3.65
CA ILE A 242 -4.76 -4.46 -3.24
C ILE A 242 -5.74 -3.80 -4.22
N ALA A 243 -5.49 -3.90 -5.53
CA ALA A 243 -6.36 -3.29 -6.53
C ALA A 243 -7.77 -3.89 -6.56
N GLU A 244 -7.91 -5.19 -6.26
CA GLU A 244 -9.20 -5.86 -6.14
C GLU A 244 -9.97 -5.41 -4.91
N ILE A 245 -9.29 -5.27 -3.77
CA ILE A 245 -9.89 -4.79 -2.52
C ILE A 245 -10.32 -3.34 -2.66
N VAL A 246 -9.49 -2.48 -3.26
CA VAL A 246 -9.87 -1.11 -3.60
C VAL A 246 -11.12 -1.09 -4.48
N SER A 247 -11.18 -1.93 -5.53
CA SER A 247 -12.37 -2.07 -6.39
C SER A 247 -13.63 -2.45 -5.61
N ARG A 248 -13.50 -3.28 -4.57
CA ARG A 248 -14.60 -3.66 -3.67
C ARG A 248 -14.97 -2.50 -2.74
N ALA A 249 -14.00 -1.82 -2.15
CA ALA A 249 -14.26 -0.65 -1.30
C ALA A 249 -14.94 0.51 -2.06
N LEU A 250 -14.79 0.61 -3.39
CA LEU A 250 -15.52 1.59 -4.21
C LEU A 250 -17.05 1.51 -4.10
N ILE A 251 -17.61 0.37 -3.70
CA ILE A 251 -19.05 0.25 -3.45
C ILE A 251 -19.48 1.21 -2.33
N LEU A 252 -18.67 1.37 -1.28
CA LEU A 252 -18.94 2.31 -0.18
C LEU A 252 -18.93 3.76 -0.69
N VAL A 253 -17.92 4.09 -1.50
CA VAL A 253 -17.79 5.43 -2.12
C VAL A 253 -18.99 5.72 -3.01
N ALA A 254 -19.40 4.77 -3.87
CA ALA A 254 -20.54 4.91 -4.76
C ALA A 254 -21.87 5.04 -3.99
N GLY A 255 -22.07 4.26 -2.92
CA GLY A 255 -23.26 4.35 -2.07
C GLY A 255 -23.42 5.74 -1.45
N ILE A 256 -22.35 6.28 -0.86
CA ILE A 256 -22.33 7.65 -0.32
C ILE A 256 -22.56 8.68 -1.43
N ASN A 257 -21.94 8.49 -2.60
CA ASN A 257 -22.13 9.40 -3.74
C ASN A 257 -23.60 9.44 -4.19
N ASN A 258 -24.24 8.29 -4.30
CA ASN A 258 -25.63 8.16 -4.68
C ASN A 258 -26.57 8.78 -3.63
N LEU A 259 -26.30 8.59 -2.33
CA LEU A 259 -27.03 9.27 -1.26
C LEU A 259 -26.96 10.79 -1.40
N LYS A 260 -25.76 11.34 -1.62
CA LYS A 260 -25.55 12.79 -1.79
C LYS A 260 -26.29 13.36 -2.99
N LYS A 261 -26.26 12.66 -4.12
CA LYS A 261 -26.78 13.19 -5.40
C LYS A 261 -28.27 12.90 -5.61
N ARG A 262 -28.78 11.77 -5.08
CA ARG A 262 -30.08 11.19 -5.46
C ARG A 262 -30.92 10.73 -4.28
N ARG A 263 -30.44 10.93 -3.05
CA ARG A 263 -31.11 10.56 -1.80
C ARG A 263 -31.38 9.06 -1.59
N SER A 264 -30.74 8.21 -2.38
CA SER A 264 -30.80 6.75 -2.25
C SER A 264 -29.46 6.19 -2.71
N HIS A 265 -28.88 5.26 -1.94
CA HIS A 265 -27.61 4.62 -2.28
C HIS A 265 -27.69 3.73 -3.53
N ASP A 266 -28.89 3.32 -3.91
CA ASP A 266 -29.16 2.39 -5.01
C ASP A 266 -29.45 3.06 -6.35
N VAL A 267 -29.58 4.38 -6.41
CA VAL A 267 -29.93 5.06 -7.67
C VAL A 267 -28.67 5.61 -8.34
N PHE A 268 -28.42 5.21 -9.58
CA PHE A 268 -27.35 5.75 -10.44
C PHE A 268 -27.89 6.70 -11.52
N LEU A 269 -26.99 7.42 -12.19
CA LEU A 269 -27.33 8.27 -13.33
C LEU A 269 -27.94 7.42 -14.47
N LYS A 270 -29.08 7.84 -15.02
CA LYS A 270 -29.67 7.13 -16.17
C LYS A 270 -28.84 7.38 -17.43
N SER A 271 -28.02 6.42 -17.82
CA SER A 271 -27.25 6.44 -19.06
C SER A 271 -26.98 5.00 -19.55
N PRO A 272 -26.81 4.75 -20.86
CA PRO A 272 -26.56 3.42 -21.38
C PRO A 272 -25.36 2.73 -20.73
N GLY A 273 -25.55 1.51 -20.23
CA GLY A 273 -24.49 0.71 -19.64
C GLY A 273 -24.09 1.08 -18.21
N VAL A 274 -24.82 2.01 -17.56
CA VAL A 274 -24.70 2.30 -16.13
C VAL A 274 -25.39 1.21 -15.31
N PRO A 275 -24.87 0.84 -14.12
CA PRO A 275 -25.53 -0.10 -13.22
C PRO A 275 -26.95 0.33 -12.83
N GLN A 276 -27.84 -0.65 -12.64
CA GLN A 276 -29.23 -0.38 -12.24
C GLN A 276 -29.37 -0.07 -10.75
N HIS A 277 -28.51 -0.67 -9.92
CA HIS A 277 -28.50 -0.53 -8.46
C HIS A 277 -27.09 -0.83 -7.90
N LEU A 278 -26.87 -0.62 -6.60
CA LEU A 278 -25.54 -0.70 -6.00
C LEU A 278 -24.95 -2.13 -6.08
N ASN A 279 -25.78 -3.14 -5.84
CA ASN A 279 -25.37 -4.53 -6.03
C ASN A 279 -25.00 -4.85 -7.50
N ALA A 280 -25.67 -4.25 -8.49
CA ALA A 280 -25.26 -4.39 -9.89
C ALA A 280 -23.89 -3.72 -10.15
N PHE A 281 -23.64 -2.56 -9.53
CA PHE A 281 -22.37 -1.85 -9.60
C PHE A 281 -21.21 -2.68 -9.03
N ALA A 282 -21.45 -3.48 -7.99
CA ALA A 282 -20.43 -4.31 -7.36
C ALA A 282 -19.74 -5.27 -8.35
N ASN A 283 -20.48 -5.75 -9.36
CA ASN A 283 -20.01 -6.69 -10.38
C ASN A 283 -19.18 -6.06 -11.51
N PHE A 284 -19.06 -4.73 -11.57
CA PHE A 284 -18.27 -4.09 -12.61
C PHE A 284 -16.76 -4.17 -12.33
N PRO A 285 -15.92 -4.29 -13.37
CA PRO A 285 -14.48 -4.21 -13.20
C PRO A 285 -14.06 -2.81 -12.74
N LEU A 286 -12.95 -2.75 -12.00
CA LEU A 286 -12.40 -1.52 -11.41
C LEU A 286 -12.40 -0.33 -12.39
N GLY A 287 -11.88 -0.55 -13.61
CA GLY A 287 -11.76 0.52 -14.61
C GLY A 287 -13.07 1.01 -15.20
N ARG A 288 -14.18 0.30 -14.99
CA ARG A 288 -15.52 0.81 -15.31
C ARG A 288 -16.21 1.43 -14.10
N LYS A 289 -15.92 0.98 -12.87
CA LYS A 289 -16.54 1.51 -11.65
C LYS A 289 -16.34 3.01 -11.51
N LEU A 290 -15.11 3.49 -11.71
CA LEU A 290 -14.80 4.93 -11.60
C LEU A 290 -15.63 5.79 -12.57
N ASN A 291 -16.00 5.27 -13.74
CA ASN A 291 -16.81 6.00 -14.74
C ASN A 291 -18.28 6.15 -14.33
N PHE A 292 -18.75 5.38 -13.35
CA PHE A 292 -20.15 5.41 -12.89
C PHE A 292 -20.33 6.18 -11.59
N ILE A 293 -19.26 6.67 -10.97
CA ILE A 293 -19.31 7.57 -9.82
C ILE A 293 -19.25 9.00 -10.36
N ASP A 294 -20.41 9.59 -10.58
CA ASP A 294 -20.51 10.95 -11.13
C ASP A 294 -20.16 12.01 -10.09
N ASP A 295 -19.18 12.87 -10.43
CA ASP A 295 -18.70 13.97 -9.57
C ASP A 295 -18.43 13.49 -8.14
N SER A 296 -17.48 12.54 -8.05
CA SER A 296 -17.16 11.82 -6.82
C SER A 296 -16.78 12.77 -5.69
N TRP A 297 -17.43 12.60 -4.54
CA TRP A 297 -17.09 13.29 -3.29
C TRP A 297 -15.71 12.90 -2.75
N TYR A 298 -15.21 11.71 -3.12
CA TYR A 298 -13.88 11.22 -2.78
C TYR A 298 -12.99 11.24 -4.02
N THR A 299 -11.83 11.90 -3.92
CA THR A 299 -10.88 12.00 -5.03
C THR A 299 -9.81 10.92 -4.89
N PHE A 300 -9.73 10.05 -5.88
CA PHE A 300 -8.65 9.08 -6.04
C PHE A 300 -7.42 9.80 -6.61
N GLU A 301 -6.22 9.43 -6.16
CA GLU A 301 -5.03 9.97 -6.83
C GLU A 301 -4.93 9.37 -8.24
N GLY A 302 -5.00 10.25 -9.24
CA GLY A 302 -4.94 9.90 -10.65
C GLY A 302 -3.59 9.30 -10.98
N ASN A 303 -3.52 7.95 -10.92
CA ASN A 303 -2.48 7.01 -11.38
C ASN A 303 -2.40 5.77 -10.47
N ILE A 304 -3.04 5.77 -9.29
CA ILE A 304 -2.98 4.64 -8.34
C ILE A 304 -3.62 3.37 -8.92
N LEU A 305 -4.71 3.56 -9.66
CA LEU A 305 -5.54 2.49 -10.21
C LEU A 305 -5.39 2.46 -11.73
N ASP A 306 -4.14 2.41 -12.19
CA ASP A 306 -3.85 2.16 -13.59
C ASP A 306 -4.41 0.78 -13.97
N ASN A 307 -5.62 0.80 -14.52
CA ASN A 307 -6.33 -0.39 -14.94
C ASN A 307 -5.57 -1.16 -16.03
N GLN A 308 -4.73 -0.48 -16.81
CA GLN A 308 -3.91 -1.11 -17.83
C GLN A 308 -2.77 -1.87 -17.18
N LEU A 309 -2.05 -1.27 -16.22
CA LEU A 309 -1.04 -1.97 -15.45
C LEU A 309 -1.65 -3.15 -14.69
N ARG A 310 -2.74 -2.93 -13.93
CA ARG A 310 -3.43 -4.00 -13.18
C ARG A 310 -3.81 -5.17 -14.09
N ASN A 311 -4.41 -4.92 -15.25
CA ASN A 311 -4.82 -5.98 -16.17
C ASN A 311 -3.64 -6.71 -16.82
N SER A 312 -2.53 -6.02 -17.07
CA SER A 312 -1.33 -6.62 -17.68
C SER A 312 -0.58 -7.50 -16.69
N VAL A 313 -0.40 -6.97 -15.49
CA VAL A 313 0.34 -7.57 -14.37
C VAL A 313 -0.44 -8.75 -13.78
N ALA A 314 -1.78 -8.67 -13.70
CA ALA A 314 -2.62 -9.73 -13.14
C ALA A 314 -2.85 -10.96 -14.04
N HIS A 315 -2.60 -10.87 -15.36
CA HIS A 315 -2.93 -11.93 -16.33
C HIS A 315 -1.71 -12.58 -17.01
N TYR A 316 -0.55 -12.58 -16.35
CA TYR A 316 0.71 -13.19 -16.84
C TYR A 316 1.26 -12.58 -18.13
N LYS A 317 0.85 -11.36 -18.50
CA LYS A 317 1.40 -10.63 -19.66
C LYS A 317 2.53 -9.68 -19.26
N ALA A 318 3.23 -9.98 -18.17
CA ALA A 318 4.34 -9.19 -17.70
C ALA A 318 5.57 -10.10 -17.62
N GLU A 319 6.64 -9.68 -18.29
CA GLU A 319 7.95 -10.32 -18.25
C GLU A 319 8.87 -9.49 -17.37
N TYR A 320 9.58 -10.14 -16.45
CA TYR A 320 10.52 -9.48 -15.54
C TYR A 320 11.94 -9.94 -15.84
N ASN A 321 12.79 -9.00 -16.24
CA ASN A 321 14.21 -9.24 -16.41
C ASN A 321 14.91 -9.07 -15.06
N LYS A 322 15.33 -10.18 -14.46
CA LYS A 322 15.97 -10.20 -13.12
C LYS A 322 17.27 -9.40 -13.03
N VAL A 323 17.94 -9.10 -14.16
CA VAL A 323 19.23 -8.42 -14.19
C VAL A 323 19.10 -6.92 -14.41
N THR A 324 18.26 -6.51 -15.37
CA THR A 324 17.97 -5.09 -15.62
C THR A 324 16.89 -4.55 -14.68
N GLN A 325 16.11 -5.47 -14.10
CA GLN A 325 14.92 -5.20 -13.29
C GLN A 325 13.84 -4.42 -14.03
N GLU A 326 13.85 -4.57 -15.33
CA GLU A 326 12.83 -4.07 -16.22
C GLU A 326 11.65 -5.05 -16.24
N ILE A 327 10.46 -4.48 -16.14
CA ILE A 327 9.18 -5.15 -16.31
C ILE A 327 8.63 -4.70 -17.66
N VAL A 328 8.44 -5.66 -18.55
CA VAL A 328 7.81 -5.45 -19.86
C VAL A 328 6.40 -5.99 -19.78
N TYR A 329 5.38 -5.18 -20.09
CA TYR A 329 3.99 -5.61 -20.01
C TYR A 329 3.15 -5.17 -21.20
N TYR A 330 2.07 -5.91 -21.47
CA TYR A 330 1.25 -5.71 -22.67
C TYR A 330 -0.20 -5.32 -22.31
N PRO A 331 -0.51 -4.01 -22.22
CA PRO A 331 -1.79 -3.50 -21.75
C PRO A 331 -2.97 -3.68 -22.70
N LYS A 332 -2.70 -3.83 -23.99
CA LYS A 332 -3.73 -4.01 -25.01
C LYS A 332 -3.87 -5.48 -25.40
N ARG A 333 -5.11 -5.93 -25.60
CA ARG A 333 -5.40 -7.25 -26.19
C ARG A 333 -5.42 -7.09 -27.71
N GLU A 334 -4.33 -7.45 -28.40
CA GLU A 334 -4.17 -7.29 -29.85
C GLU A 334 -4.44 -8.59 -30.65
N GLY A 335 -5.31 -9.47 -30.14
CA GLY A 335 -5.64 -10.71 -30.83
C GLY A 335 -4.44 -11.65 -30.93
N MET A 336 -4.06 -12.05 -32.15
CA MET A 336 -2.91 -12.94 -32.41
C MET A 336 -1.55 -12.24 -32.40
N LYS A 337 -1.51 -10.91 -32.19
CA LYS A 337 -0.28 -10.10 -32.15
C LYS A 337 -0.09 -9.49 -30.76
N GLN A 338 1.16 -9.24 -30.37
CA GLN A 338 1.55 -8.49 -29.17
C GLN A 338 2.61 -7.46 -29.60
N GLU A 339 2.19 -6.37 -30.25
CA GLU A 339 3.12 -5.40 -30.86
C GLU A 339 3.36 -4.17 -29.97
N GLN A 340 2.45 -3.84 -29.04
CA GLN A 340 2.60 -2.70 -28.12
C GLN A 340 2.94 -3.15 -26.69
N SER A 341 4.23 -3.15 -26.35
CA SER A 341 4.74 -3.31 -24.98
C SER A 341 4.93 -1.95 -24.30
N GLU A 342 4.71 -1.94 -22.99
CA GLU A 342 5.12 -0.86 -22.09
C GLU A 342 6.20 -1.36 -21.13
N HIS A 343 7.02 -0.43 -20.66
CA HIS A 343 8.24 -0.73 -19.91
C HIS A 343 8.23 0.06 -18.60
N MET A 344 8.68 -0.58 -17.52
CA MET A 344 8.74 0.00 -16.18
C MET A 344 9.87 -0.64 -15.38
N PHE A 345 10.58 0.11 -14.55
CA PHE A 345 11.54 -0.51 -13.64
C PHE A 345 10.88 -0.99 -12.36
N PHE A 346 11.47 -1.99 -11.71
CA PHE A 346 10.95 -2.56 -10.47
C PHE A 346 10.76 -1.52 -9.36
N LEU A 347 11.60 -0.49 -9.28
CA LEU A 347 11.40 0.63 -8.35
C LEU A 347 10.09 1.38 -8.59
N ASP A 348 9.74 1.64 -9.85
CA ASP A 348 8.47 2.28 -10.22
C ASP A 348 7.29 1.38 -9.86
N PHE A 349 7.46 0.06 -10.00
CA PHE A 349 6.45 -0.92 -9.60
C PHE A 349 6.26 -0.94 -8.08
N SER A 350 7.34 -0.98 -7.29
CA SER A 350 7.31 -0.84 -5.83
C SER A 350 6.64 0.47 -5.41
N ARG A 351 6.90 1.58 -6.13
CA ARG A 351 6.21 2.85 -5.91
C ARG A 351 4.71 2.75 -6.14
N ARG A 352 4.28 2.03 -7.18
CA ARG A 352 2.84 1.81 -7.45
C ARG A 352 2.18 0.94 -6.38
N ILE A 353 2.87 -0.07 -5.85
CA ILE A 353 2.37 -0.86 -4.70
C ILE A 353 2.16 0.04 -3.49
N LEU A 354 3.17 0.86 -3.14
CA LEU A 354 3.08 1.79 -2.00
C LEU A 354 1.90 2.76 -2.14
N LEU A 355 1.73 3.35 -3.32
CA LEU A 355 0.61 4.26 -3.57
C LEU A 355 -0.75 3.55 -3.51
N ALA A 356 -0.85 2.34 -4.07
CA ALA A 356 -2.07 1.54 -3.98
C ALA A 356 -2.40 1.12 -2.54
N PHE A 357 -1.40 0.76 -1.75
CA PHE A 357 -1.56 0.48 -0.33
C PHE A 357 -2.07 1.70 0.43
N ARG A 358 -1.53 2.90 0.18
CA ARG A 358 -2.01 4.14 0.83
C ARG A 358 -3.47 4.44 0.52
N GLU A 359 -3.90 4.16 -0.71
CA GLU A 359 -5.31 4.31 -1.08
C GLU A 359 -6.20 3.28 -0.38
N LEU A 360 -5.79 2.02 -0.36
CA LEU A 360 -6.48 0.97 0.40
C LEU A 360 -6.58 1.33 1.88
N HIS A 361 -5.50 1.83 2.46
CA HIS A 361 -5.42 2.25 3.85
C HIS A 361 -6.41 3.39 4.16
N ARG A 362 -6.52 4.40 3.28
CA ARG A 362 -7.54 5.45 3.39
C ARG A 362 -8.96 4.91 3.24
N LEU A 363 -9.21 3.96 2.34
CA LEU A 363 -10.52 3.32 2.21
C LEU A 363 -10.85 2.43 3.42
N ASN A 364 -9.85 1.84 4.07
CA ASN A 364 -10.06 1.14 5.34
C ASN A 364 -10.50 2.13 6.44
N HIS A 365 -9.96 3.36 6.46
CA HIS A 365 -10.50 4.42 7.31
C HIS A 365 -11.93 4.86 6.96
N LEU A 366 -12.37 4.74 5.70
CA LEU A 366 -13.80 4.92 5.39
C LEU A 366 -14.63 3.82 6.06
N ALA A 367 -14.19 2.56 5.99
CA ALA A 367 -14.84 1.45 6.69
C ALA A 367 -14.88 1.68 8.21
N LYS A 368 -13.78 2.18 8.80
CA LYS A 368 -13.73 2.65 10.20
C LYS A 368 -14.85 3.65 10.51
N CYS A 369 -14.93 4.73 9.73
CA CYS A 369 -15.91 5.79 9.96
C CYS A 369 -17.35 5.28 9.88
N LEU A 370 -17.63 4.34 8.95
CA LEU A 370 -18.94 3.70 8.85
C LEU A 370 -19.25 2.81 10.07
N PHE A 371 -18.31 2.01 10.55
CA PHE A 371 -18.48 1.24 11.78
C PHE A 371 -18.69 2.14 13.00
N VAL A 372 -17.91 3.20 13.13
CA VAL A 372 -18.06 4.18 14.22
C VAL A 372 -19.44 4.80 14.18
N TYR A 373 -19.92 5.21 13.00
CA TYR A 373 -21.28 5.72 12.86
C TYR A 373 -22.32 4.66 13.24
N TYR A 374 -22.19 3.42 12.75
CA TYR A 374 -23.11 2.32 13.05
C TYR A 374 -23.23 2.09 14.56
N TYR A 375 -22.11 1.86 15.26
CA TYR A 375 -22.16 1.60 16.70
C TYR A 375 -22.65 2.80 17.51
N LEU A 376 -22.19 4.02 17.20
CA LEU A 376 -22.57 5.22 17.97
C LEU A 376 -23.99 5.74 17.69
N ARG A 377 -24.45 5.65 16.43
CA ARG A 377 -25.69 6.32 15.99
C ARG A 377 -26.85 5.37 15.77
N ILE A 378 -26.58 4.12 15.37
CA ILE A 378 -27.62 3.12 15.07
C ILE A 378 -27.81 2.19 16.28
N GLU A 379 -26.73 1.58 16.77
CA GLU A 379 -26.79 0.69 17.95
C GLU A 379 -26.85 1.45 19.27
N GLY A 380 -26.38 2.71 19.28
CA GLY A 380 -26.41 3.57 20.47
C GLY A 380 -25.38 3.21 21.54
N GLU A 381 -24.25 2.59 21.14
CA GLU A 381 -23.11 2.38 22.04
C GLU A 381 -22.58 3.73 22.55
N GLU A 382 -22.23 3.81 23.83
CA GLU A 382 -21.60 4.99 24.39
C GLU A 382 -20.11 5.04 23.99
N GLY A 383 -19.69 6.18 23.43
CA GLY A 383 -18.28 6.41 23.15
C GLY A 383 -17.49 6.58 24.45
N THR A 384 -16.30 5.97 24.51
CA THR A 384 -15.39 6.13 25.65
C THR A 384 -14.36 7.22 25.38
N PRO A 385 -13.89 7.99 26.38
CA PRO A 385 -12.79 8.94 26.22
C PRO A 385 -11.49 8.25 25.76
N SER A 386 -10.66 8.95 24.98
CA SER A 386 -9.31 8.52 24.59
C SER A 386 -8.27 9.12 25.55
N ASP A 387 -7.31 8.31 25.98
CA ASP A 387 -6.12 8.71 26.76
C ASP A 387 -4.84 8.83 25.90
N ILE A 388 -4.94 8.46 24.61
CA ILE A 388 -3.87 8.50 23.60
C ILE A 388 -3.85 9.83 22.85
#